data_AF-P21265-F1
#
_entry.id   AF-P21265-F1
#
_cell.length_a   1.000
_cell.length_b   1.000
_cell.length_c   1.000
_cell.angle_alpha   90.00
_cell.angle_beta   90.00
_cell.angle_gamma   90.00
#
_symmetry.space_group_name_H-M   'P 1'
#
loop_
_entity.id
_entity.type
_entity.pdbx_description
1 polymer ?
#
loop_
_entity_poly.entity_id
_entity_poly.type
_entity_poly.pdbx_seq_one_letter_code
_entity_poly.pdbx_strand_id
1 'polypeptide(L)'
;MATPCAEEDPLARYRSPLVSRYASAEMGFNFSERKKFGTWRRLWLYLAQAEKSLGLPITDEQIKEMEANLDNIDFKMAAEEEKKLRHDVMAHVHTFAHCCPKAAAIIHLGATSCYVGDNTDLIVLRDGFNLLLPKLARVISRLADFAETHADLPTLGFTHYQPAQLTTVGKRCCLWIQDLCMDLQNLERARDDLRFRGVKGTTGTQASFLQLFEGDHSKVEELDRLVTAKAGFKRSYMVTGQTYSRKVDIEVLSVLASLGASVHKICTDIRLLANLKEIEEPFEKDQIGSSAMPYKRNPMRSERCCSLARHLMTLVLDPLQTASVQWFERTLDDSANRRVCLAEAFLTADIILSTLQNISEGLVVYPKVIDRRIRQELPFMATENIIMAMVKAGGNRQDCHEKIRVLSQQAAAVVKQEGGDNDFIARVRADPYFSPIHEHLDSLLDPSSFTGRAPQQVAKFLKEEVRPALIPYQSMMGGKIELTL
;
A
#
# COMPACT_ATOMS: atom_id res chain seq x y z
N MET A 1 25.67 26.32 -26.05
CA MET A 1 26.32 25.01 -25.85
C MET A 1 25.34 23.97 -26.34
N ALA A 2 25.71 23.13 -27.31
CA ALA A 2 24.84 22.06 -27.77
C ALA A 2 24.61 21.10 -26.59
N THR A 3 23.35 20.88 -26.23
CA THR A 3 22.98 19.86 -25.25
C THR A 3 23.60 18.54 -25.72
N PRO A 4 24.32 17.78 -24.86
CA PRO A 4 24.87 16.49 -25.26
C PRO A 4 23.75 15.68 -25.90
N CYS A 5 24.02 15.06 -27.05
CA CYS A 5 23.01 14.30 -27.76
C CYS A 5 22.49 13.23 -26.79
N ALA A 6 21.27 13.41 -26.31
CA ALA A 6 20.71 12.61 -25.23
C ALA A 6 20.59 11.12 -25.59
N GLU A 7 20.93 10.73 -26.82
CA GLU A 7 20.99 9.34 -27.28
C GLU A 7 22.16 8.53 -26.68
N GLU A 8 23.25 9.16 -26.22
CA GLU A 8 24.44 8.40 -25.76
C GLU A 8 24.56 8.22 -24.25
N ASP A 9 24.02 9.13 -23.42
CA ASP A 9 24.05 9.01 -21.95
C ASP A 9 22.63 8.86 -21.37
N PRO A 10 22.24 7.68 -20.86
CA PRO A 10 20.93 7.50 -20.23
C PRO A 10 20.75 8.35 -18.95
N LEU A 11 21.84 8.85 -18.34
CA LEU A 11 21.79 9.79 -17.21
C LEU A 11 21.50 11.24 -17.67
N ALA A 12 21.67 11.54 -18.96
CA ALA A 12 21.30 12.84 -19.54
C ALA A 12 19.79 12.96 -19.83
N ARG A 13 19.00 11.91 -19.58
CA ARG A 13 17.53 11.92 -19.69
C ARG A 13 16.87 11.86 -18.32
N TYR A 14 15.72 12.53 -18.18
CA TYR A 14 14.87 12.32 -17.00
C TYR A 14 14.50 10.84 -16.89
N ARG A 15 14.65 10.30 -15.68
CA ARG A 15 14.23 8.96 -15.32
C ARG A 15 13.34 9.07 -14.10
N SER A 16 12.20 8.38 -14.14
CA SER A 16 11.32 8.35 -12.98
C SER A 16 12.07 7.76 -11.78
N PRO A 17 12.15 8.47 -10.64
CA PRO A 17 12.81 7.97 -9.44
C PRO A 17 12.10 6.74 -8.87
N LEU A 18 10.81 6.55 -9.19
CA LEU A 18 10.06 5.35 -8.81
C LEU A 18 10.77 4.09 -9.32
N VAL A 19 11.25 4.09 -10.57
CA VAL A 19 11.95 2.93 -11.16
C VAL A 19 13.45 2.99 -10.90
N SER A 20 14.09 4.14 -11.06
CA SER A 20 15.56 4.22 -11.00
C SER A 20 16.13 4.19 -9.59
N ARG A 21 15.29 4.27 -8.55
CA ARG A 21 15.74 4.44 -7.17
C ARG A 21 15.00 3.59 -6.15
N TYR A 22 13.71 3.31 -6.34
CA TYR A 22 12.88 2.88 -5.21
C TYR A 22 12.15 1.55 -5.38
N ALA A 23 11.42 1.36 -6.48
CA ALA A 23 10.53 0.21 -6.65
C ALA A 23 11.31 -1.09 -6.87
N SER A 24 10.71 -2.21 -6.51
CA SER A 24 11.34 -3.51 -6.74
C SER A 24 11.43 -3.85 -8.22
N ALA A 25 12.42 -4.68 -8.57
CA ALA A 25 12.65 -5.12 -9.94
C ALA A 25 11.42 -5.85 -10.52
N GLU A 26 10.69 -6.60 -9.71
CA GLU A 26 9.49 -7.33 -10.11
C GLU A 26 8.35 -6.39 -10.48
N MET A 27 8.09 -5.35 -9.67
CA MET A 27 7.06 -4.36 -9.97
C MET A 27 7.46 -3.50 -11.18
N GLY A 28 8.74 -3.11 -11.27
CA GLY A 28 9.29 -2.43 -12.45
C GLY A 28 9.14 -3.25 -13.73
N PHE A 29 9.41 -4.56 -13.67
CA PHE A 29 9.20 -5.46 -14.81
C PHE A 29 7.72 -5.61 -15.16
N ASN A 30 6.83 -5.67 -14.17
CA ASN A 30 5.38 -5.81 -14.40
C ASN A 30 4.81 -4.67 -15.26
N PHE A 31 5.32 -3.45 -15.10
CA PHE A 31 4.93 -2.28 -15.91
C PHE A 31 5.90 -1.98 -17.08
N SER A 32 6.83 -2.89 -17.39
CA SER A 32 7.78 -2.70 -18.49
C SER A 32 7.14 -2.92 -19.87
N GLU A 33 7.71 -2.27 -20.89
CA GLU A 33 7.32 -2.52 -22.28
C GLU A 33 7.55 -3.97 -22.70
N ARG A 34 8.59 -4.62 -22.17
CA ARG A 34 8.86 -6.04 -22.42
C ARG A 34 7.73 -6.93 -21.89
N LYS A 35 7.23 -6.69 -20.68
CA LYS A 35 6.06 -7.39 -20.14
C LYS A 35 4.81 -7.06 -20.96
N LYS A 36 4.58 -5.79 -21.30
CA LYS A 36 3.41 -5.34 -22.09
C LYS A 36 3.35 -6.06 -23.45
N PHE A 37 4.39 -5.91 -24.27
CA PHE A 37 4.37 -6.41 -25.65
C PHE A 37 4.57 -7.94 -25.72
N GLY A 38 5.28 -8.54 -24.76
CA GLY A 38 5.26 -10.00 -24.60
C GLY A 38 3.85 -10.51 -24.27
N THR A 39 3.09 -9.79 -23.43
CA THR A 39 1.69 -10.14 -23.13
C THR A 39 0.79 -9.94 -24.35
N TRP A 40 1.01 -8.91 -25.17
CA TRP A 40 0.28 -8.74 -26.43
C TRP A 40 0.43 -9.95 -27.35
N ARG A 41 1.66 -10.44 -27.53
CA ARG A 41 1.94 -11.64 -28.33
C ARG A 41 1.30 -12.89 -27.75
N ARG A 42 1.31 -13.05 -26.42
CA ARG A 42 0.60 -14.15 -25.73
C ARG A 42 -0.92 -14.08 -25.95
N LEU A 43 -1.51 -12.89 -25.90
CA LEU A 43 -2.94 -12.70 -26.17
C LEU A 43 -3.26 -13.04 -27.63
N TRP A 44 -2.49 -12.57 -28.61
CA TRP A 44 -2.69 -13.01 -30.00
C TRP A 44 -2.55 -14.52 -30.18
N LEU A 45 -1.60 -15.16 -29.47
CA LEU A 45 -1.49 -16.63 -29.46
C LEU A 45 -2.75 -17.28 -28.86
N TYR A 46 -3.27 -16.78 -27.75
CA TYR A 46 -4.49 -17.30 -27.13
C TYR A 46 -5.71 -17.15 -28.06
N LEU A 47 -5.80 -16.02 -28.76
CA LEU A 47 -6.82 -15.78 -29.77
C LEU A 47 -6.74 -16.83 -30.89
N ALA A 48 -5.58 -16.96 -31.53
CA ALA A 48 -5.39 -17.88 -32.64
C ALA A 48 -5.64 -19.35 -32.23
N GLN A 49 -5.20 -19.75 -31.04
CA GLN A 49 -5.48 -21.08 -30.49
C GLN A 49 -6.98 -21.33 -30.28
N ALA A 50 -7.70 -20.35 -29.73
CA ALA A 50 -9.13 -20.48 -29.48
C ALA A 50 -9.93 -20.46 -30.80
N GLU A 51 -9.61 -19.55 -31.71
CA GLU A 51 -10.19 -19.46 -33.06
C GLU A 51 -10.01 -20.76 -33.84
N LYS A 52 -8.81 -21.35 -33.83
CA LYS A 52 -8.56 -22.68 -34.42
C LYS A 52 -9.48 -23.74 -33.82
N SER A 53 -9.57 -23.78 -32.49
CA SER A 53 -10.40 -24.79 -31.79
C SER A 53 -11.90 -24.67 -32.11
N LEU A 54 -12.34 -23.50 -32.58
CA LEU A 54 -13.72 -23.21 -32.98
C LEU A 54 -13.97 -23.34 -34.50
N GLY A 55 -12.95 -23.79 -35.24
CA GLY A 55 -13.05 -24.16 -36.65
C GLY A 55 -12.59 -23.11 -37.65
N LEU A 56 -11.98 -22.00 -37.21
CA LEU A 56 -11.35 -21.07 -38.15
C LEU A 56 -10.10 -21.71 -38.79
N PRO A 57 -9.78 -21.38 -40.05
CA PRO A 57 -8.70 -22.00 -40.83
C PRO A 57 -7.31 -21.52 -40.39
N ILE A 58 -6.92 -21.87 -39.16
CA ILE A 58 -5.63 -21.56 -38.56
C ILE A 58 -4.85 -22.86 -38.40
N THR A 59 -3.62 -22.92 -38.91
CA THR A 59 -2.80 -24.14 -38.90
C THR A 59 -1.97 -24.27 -37.62
N ASP A 60 -1.57 -25.50 -37.27
CA ASP A 60 -0.61 -25.72 -36.18
C ASP A 60 0.74 -25.07 -36.43
N GLU A 61 1.15 -24.96 -37.70
CA GLU A 61 2.39 -24.29 -38.06
C GLU A 61 2.34 -22.80 -37.73
N GLN A 62 1.21 -22.13 -37.99
CA GLN A 62 1.02 -20.71 -37.63
C GLN A 62 1.08 -20.52 -36.12
N ILE A 63 0.38 -21.36 -35.35
CA ILE A 63 0.38 -21.28 -33.88
C ILE A 63 1.78 -21.52 -33.31
N LYS A 64 2.50 -22.55 -33.78
CA LYS A 64 3.87 -22.85 -33.35
C LYS A 64 4.84 -21.72 -33.69
N GLU A 65 4.69 -21.09 -34.86
CA GLU A 65 5.52 -19.95 -35.25
C GLU A 65 5.31 -18.73 -34.33
N MET A 66 4.07 -18.45 -33.93
CA MET A 66 3.75 -17.41 -32.95
C MET A 66 4.33 -17.74 -31.56
N GLU A 67 4.18 -18.99 -31.12
CA GLU A 67 4.67 -19.46 -29.82
C GLU A 67 6.20 -19.36 -29.70
N ALA A 68 6.93 -19.70 -30.76
CA ALA A 68 8.39 -19.57 -30.82
C ALA A 68 8.89 -18.12 -30.77
N ASN A 69 8.03 -17.13 -31.05
CA ASN A 69 8.40 -15.72 -31.16
C ASN A 69 7.74 -14.83 -30.11
N LEU A 70 7.20 -15.36 -29.01
CA LEU A 70 6.51 -14.55 -27.99
C LEU A 70 7.41 -13.47 -27.36
N ASP A 71 8.68 -13.81 -27.09
CA ASP A 71 9.64 -12.91 -26.44
C ASP A 71 10.68 -12.32 -27.42
N ASN A 72 10.63 -12.71 -28.71
CA ASN A 72 11.49 -12.21 -29.79
C ASN A 72 10.97 -10.88 -30.37
N ILE A 73 11.05 -9.80 -29.60
CA ILE A 73 10.45 -8.51 -29.96
C ILE A 73 11.51 -7.54 -30.48
N ASP A 74 11.41 -7.16 -31.76
CA ASP A 74 12.20 -6.07 -32.34
C ASP A 74 11.57 -4.71 -32.02
N PHE A 75 12.02 -4.11 -30.92
CA PHE A 75 11.56 -2.79 -30.47
C PHE A 75 11.93 -1.66 -31.43
N LYS A 76 13.02 -1.81 -32.19
CA LYS A 76 13.45 -0.79 -33.14
C LYS A 76 12.50 -0.76 -34.33
N MET A 77 12.20 -1.93 -34.91
CA MET A 77 11.22 -2.05 -35.98
C MET A 77 9.83 -1.57 -35.52
N ALA A 78 9.41 -1.94 -34.30
CA ALA A 78 8.13 -1.49 -33.77
C ALA A 78 8.06 0.05 -33.65
N ALA A 79 9.13 0.71 -33.20
CA ALA A 79 9.19 2.17 -33.13
C ALA A 79 9.16 2.83 -34.52
N GLU A 80 9.83 2.24 -35.52
CA GLU A 80 9.81 2.71 -36.91
C GLU A 80 8.41 2.57 -37.53
N GLU A 81 7.75 1.41 -37.32
CA GLU A 81 6.37 1.17 -37.75
C GLU A 81 5.37 2.09 -37.02
N GLU A 82 5.54 2.33 -35.71
CA GLU A 82 4.66 3.23 -34.96
C GLU A 82 4.79 4.68 -35.46
N LYS A 83 6.03 5.13 -35.73
CA LYS A 83 6.28 6.45 -36.33
C LYS A 83 5.59 6.60 -37.69
N LYS A 84 5.51 5.53 -38.47
CA LYS A 84 4.86 5.49 -39.79
C LYS A 84 3.34 5.45 -39.67
N LEU A 85 2.81 4.50 -38.90
CA LEU A 85 1.38 4.17 -38.84
C LEU A 85 0.61 5.04 -37.84
N ARG A 86 1.31 5.70 -36.91
CA ARG A 86 0.72 6.47 -35.80
C ARG A 86 -0.23 5.63 -34.95
N HIS A 87 0.07 4.34 -34.85
CA HIS A 87 -0.75 3.36 -34.14
C HIS A 87 0.13 2.24 -33.56
N ASP A 88 0.27 2.22 -32.24
CA ASP A 88 1.14 1.28 -31.51
C ASP A 88 0.73 -0.19 -31.71
N VAL A 89 -0.56 -0.53 -31.62
CA VAL A 89 -1.03 -1.90 -31.88
C VAL A 89 -0.70 -2.36 -33.29
N MET A 90 -1.00 -1.56 -34.32
CA MET A 90 -0.74 -1.95 -35.70
C MET A 90 0.76 -2.07 -36.00
N ALA A 91 1.58 -1.21 -35.40
CA ALA A 91 3.02 -1.34 -35.47
C ALA A 91 3.48 -2.69 -34.92
N HIS A 92 3.01 -3.08 -33.74
CA HIS A 92 3.33 -4.38 -33.16
C HIS A 92 2.72 -5.58 -33.92
N VAL A 93 1.56 -5.43 -34.56
CA VAL A 93 1.02 -6.45 -35.48
C VAL A 93 1.97 -6.66 -36.64
N HIS A 94 2.42 -5.58 -37.30
CA HIS A 94 3.37 -5.68 -38.42
C HIS A 94 4.72 -6.26 -37.98
N THR A 95 5.27 -5.81 -36.85
CA THR A 95 6.51 -6.34 -36.31
C THR A 95 6.40 -7.82 -35.93
N PHE A 96 5.26 -8.27 -35.40
CA PHE A 96 5.06 -9.68 -35.08
C PHE A 96 4.83 -10.52 -36.34
N ALA A 97 4.07 -10.01 -37.31
CA ALA A 97 3.89 -10.63 -38.61
C ALA A 97 5.21 -10.77 -39.39
N HIS A 98 6.15 -9.84 -39.23
CA HIS A 98 7.45 -9.91 -39.87
C HIS A 98 8.29 -11.11 -39.40
N CYS A 99 8.33 -11.38 -38.10
CA CYS A 99 9.01 -12.57 -37.56
C CYS A 99 8.14 -13.84 -37.62
N CYS A 100 6.86 -13.73 -37.98
CA CYS A 100 5.93 -14.84 -38.13
C CYS A 100 5.21 -14.79 -39.50
N PRO A 101 5.93 -14.97 -40.62
CA PRO A 101 5.37 -14.78 -41.96
C PRO A 101 4.24 -15.77 -42.28
N LYS A 102 4.22 -16.98 -41.71
CA LYS A 102 3.13 -17.93 -41.92
C LYS A 102 1.88 -17.49 -41.16
N ALA A 103 2.05 -16.98 -39.94
CA ALA A 103 0.95 -16.52 -39.08
C ALA A 103 0.48 -15.09 -39.40
N ALA A 104 1.24 -14.31 -40.19
CA ALA A 104 0.99 -12.89 -40.48
C ALA A 104 -0.47 -12.57 -40.82
N ALA A 105 -1.13 -13.40 -41.63
CA ALA A 105 -2.50 -13.17 -42.11
C ALA A 105 -3.59 -13.40 -41.04
N ILE A 106 -3.28 -14.09 -39.93
CA ILE A 106 -4.24 -14.42 -38.87
C ILE A 106 -3.98 -13.70 -37.55
N ILE A 107 -2.87 -12.97 -37.44
CA ILE A 107 -2.58 -12.16 -36.25
C ILE A 107 -3.64 -11.06 -36.16
N HIS A 108 -4.29 -10.97 -34.99
CA HIS A 108 -5.31 -9.97 -34.69
C HIS A 108 -6.64 -10.14 -35.44
N LEU A 109 -6.89 -11.31 -36.03
CA LEU A 109 -8.11 -11.59 -36.79
C LEU A 109 -9.37 -11.30 -35.96
N GLY A 110 -10.29 -10.49 -36.51
CA GLY A 110 -11.55 -10.09 -35.86
C GLY A 110 -11.42 -9.16 -34.65
N ALA A 111 -10.23 -8.95 -34.11
CA ALA A 111 -10.00 -8.17 -32.90
C ALA A 111 -9.88 -6.67 -33.19
N THR A 112 -9.89 -5.89 -32.10
CA THR A 112 -9.58 -4.45 -32.10
C THR A 112 -8.40 -4.21 -31.15
N SER A 113 -7.79 -3.03 -31.21
CA SER A 113 -6.64 -2.63 -30.38
C SER A 113 -6.81 -2.93 -28.89
N CYS A 114 -8.02 -2.76 -28.35
CA CYS A 114 -8.32 -3.05 -26.95
C CYS A 114 -8.30 -4.54 -26.59
N TYR A 115 -8.32 -5.46 -27.57
CA TYR A 115 -8.09 -6.87 -27.29
C TYR A 115 -6.71 -7.10 -26.67
N VAL A 116 -5.67 -6.43 -27.14
CA VAL A 116 -4.33 -6.55 -26.54
C VAL A 116 -4.08 -5.46 -25.49
N GLY A 117 -4.48 -4.22 -25.74
CA GLY A 117 -4.27 -3.11 -24.81
C GLY A 117 -4.94 -3.35 -23.45
N ASP A 118 -6.28 -3.41 -23.44
CA ASP A 118 -7.05 -3.47 -22.20
C ASP A 118 -6.89 -4.81 -21.46
N ASN A 119 -6.82 -5.93 -22.18
CA ASN A 119 -6.59 -7.22 -21.53
C ASN A 119 -5.20 -7.34 -20.91
N THR A 120 -4.17 -6.76 -21.55
CA THR A 120 -2.84 -6.66 -20.93
C THR A 120 -2.85 -5.76 -19.72
N ASP A 121 -3.53 -4.61 -19.77
CA ASP A 121 -3.64 -3.74 -18.61
C ASP A 121 -4.29 -4.49 -17.43
N LEU A 122 -5.39 -5.22 -17.65
CA LEU A 122 -6.03 -6.03 -16.60
C LEU A 122 -5.11 -7.14 -16.04
N ILE A 123 -4.31 -7.79 -16.89
CA ILE A 123 -3.30 -8.76 -16.45
C ILE A 123 -2.25 -8.07 -15.57
N VAL A 124 -1.73 -6.92 -16.00
CA VAL A 124 -0.72 -6.14 -15.28
C VAL A 124 -1.26 -5.64 -13.93
N LEU A 125 -2.52 -5.20 -13.86
CA LEU A 125 -3.18 -4.79 -12.62
C LEU A 125 -3.33 -5.96 -11.65
N ARG A 126 -3.82 -7.12 -12.12
CA ARG A 126 -3.93 -8.35 -11.32
C ARG A 126 -2.57 -8.79 -10.78
N ASP A 127 -1.56 -8.86 -11.67
CA ASP A 127 -0.21 -9.26 -11.31
C ASP A 127 0.41 -8.24 -10.32
N GLY A 128 0.11 -6.95 -10.48
CA GLY A 128 0.49 -5.89 -9.54
C GLY A 128 -0.07 -6.13 -8.14
N PHE A 129 -1.36 -6.46 -8.00
CA PHE A 129 -1.93 -6.82 -6.70
C PHE A 129 -1.29 -8.08 -6.11
N ASN A 130 -0.99 -9.08 -6.93
CA ASN A 130 -0.29 -10.29 -6.48
C ASN A 130 1.11 -10.01 -5.93
N LEU A 131 1.78 -8.94 -6.39
CA LEU A 131 3.06 -8.49 -5.85
C LEU A 131 2.88 -7.68 -4.54
N LEU A 132 1.84 -6.85 -4.44
CA LEU A 132 1.61 -5.99 -3.26
C LEU A 132 1.07 -6.77 -2.05
N LEU A 133 0.14 -7.70 -2.25
CA LEU A 133 -0.56 -8.40 -1.16
C LEU A 133 0.38 -9.13 -0.19
N PRO A 134 1.38 -9.91 -0.64
CA PRO A 134 2.34 -10.53 0.27
C PRO A 134 3.22 -9.52 1.00
N LYS A 135 3.53 -8.37 0.38
CA LYS A 135 4.29 -7.29 1.04
C LYS A 135 3.48 -6.68 2.18
N LEU A 136 2.22 -6.34 1.92
CA LEU A 136 1.31 -5.81 2.93
C LEU A 136 1.08 -6.82 4.07
N ALA A 137 0.86 -8.09 3.74
CA ALA A 137 0.72 -9.15 4.74
C ALA A 137 1.97 -9.31 5.63
N ARG A 138 3.18 -9.19 5.05
CA ARG A 138 4.42 -9.18 5.85
C ARG A 138 4.50 -7.97 6.76
N VAL A 139 4.18 -6.75 6.29
CA VAL A 139 4.14 -5.56 7.16
C VAL A 139 3.22 -5.80 8.36
N ILE A 140 2.00 -6.27 8.12
CA ILE A 140 1.03 -6.60 9.16
C ILE A 140 1.59 -7.63 10.13
N SER A 141 2.22 -8.70 9.63
CA SER A 141 2.84 -9.73 10.47
C SER A 141 3.93 -9.15 11.37
N ARG A 142 4.86 -8.34 10.84
CA ARG A 142 5.96 -7.76 11.63
C ARG A 142 5.45 -6.80 12.71
N LEU A 143 4.46 -5.98 12.37
CA LEU A 143 3.80 -5.09 13.33
C LEU A 143 3.02 -5.88 14.39
N ALA A 144 2.40 -7.00 14.02
CA ALA A 144 1.70 -7.86 14.97
C ALA A 144 2.66 -8.52 15.97
N ASP A 145 3.82 -8.97 15.53
CA ASP A 145 4.86 -9.53 16.41
C ASP A 145 5.42 -8.45 17.35
N PHE A 146 5.62 -7.23 16.84
CA PHE A 146 5.96 -6.06 17.64
C PHE A 146 4.86 -5.72 18.66
N ALA A 147 3.59 -5.76 18.24
CA ALA A 147 2.45 -5.45 19.10
C ALA A 147 2.31 -6.46 20.25
N GLU A 148 2.50 -7.75 19.96
CA GLU A 148 2.50 -8.83 20.93
C GLU A 148 3.64 -8.69 21.93
N THR A 149 4.87 -8.43 21.45
CA THR A 149 6.06 -8.22 22.30
C THR A 149 5.90 -7.04 23.26
N HIS A 150 5.18 -6.00 22.85
CA HIS A 150 5.00 -4.77 23.62
C HIS A 150 3.56 -4.58 24.13
N ALA A 151 2.78 -5.66 24.23
CA ALA A 151 1.37 -5.62 24.61
C ALA A 151 1.15 -5.00 26.00
N ASP A 152 2.06 -5.28 26.94
CA ASP A 152 2.00 -4.84 28.34
C ASP A 152 2.85 -3.61 28.64
N LEU A 153 3.61 -3.07 27.67
CA LEU A 153 4.50 -1.93 27.91
C LEU A 153 3.69 -0.62 27.96
N PRO A 154 3.49 0.01 29.14
CA PRO A 154 2.71 1.24 29.23
C PRO A 154 3.40 2.39 28.48
N THR A 155 2.61 3.24 27.85
CA THR A 155 3.07 4.48 27.19
C THR A 155 2.02 5.56 27.36
N LEU A 156 2.45 6.82 27.36
CA LEU A 156 1.55 7.97 27.46
C LEU A 156 0.58 7.99 26.27
N GLY A 157 -0.73 8.06 26.54
CA GLY A 157 -1.73 8.26 25.49
C GLY A 157 -1.71 9.70 24.99
N PHE A 158 -2.12 9.91 23.74
CA PHE A 158 -2.17 11.24 23.15
C PHE A 158 -3.51 11.49 22.46
N THR A 159 -4.15 12.60 22.86
CA THR A 159 -5.28 13.20 22.14
C THR A 159 -4.96 14.69 21.97
N HIS A 160 -5.16 15.27 20.79
CA HIS A 160 -4.63 16.62 20.44
C HIS A 160 -3.12 16.75 20.62
N TYR A 161 -2.39 15.62 20.58
CA TYR A 161 -0.99 15.53 20.96
C TYR A 161 -0.68 16.09 22.36
N GLN A 162 -1.69 16.12 23.25
CA GLN A 162 -1.57 16.40 24.67
C GLN A 162 -1.60 15.09 25.46
N PRO A 163 -0.92 15.03 26.64
CA PRO A 163 -1.00 13.90 27.55
C PRO A 163 -2.44 13.48 27.84
N ALA A 164 -2.71 12.19 27.69
CA ALA A 164 -4.01 11.56 27.98
C ALA A 164 -3.79 10.20 28.68
N GLN A 165 -4.90 9.55 29.07
CA GLN A 165 -4.89 8.25 29.74
C GLN A 165 -3.93 7.26 29.08
N LEU A 166 -3.24 6.47 29.91
CA LEU A 166 -2.21 5.57 29.40
C LEU A 166 -2.78 4.53 28.43
N THR A 167 -1.94 4.16 27.48
CA THR A 167 -2.15 3.00 26.62
C THR A 167 -0.93 2.10 26.72
N THR A 168 -0.80 1.11 25.83
CA THR A 168 0.44 0.34 25.69
C THR A 168 1.03 0.52 24.31
N VAL A 169 2.35 0.34 24.18
CA VAL A 169 3.04 0.42 22.88
C VAL A 169 2.43 -0.57 21.90
N GLY A 170 2.14 -1.79 22.34
CA GLY A 170 1.46 -2.80 21.53
C GLY A 170 0.04 -2.39 21.14
N LYS A 171 -0.73 -1.80 22.07
CA LYS A 171 -2.08 -1.31 21.76
C LYS A 171 -2.08 -0.17 20.74
N ARG A 172 -1.10 0.74 20.80
CA ARG A 172 -0.91 1.78 19.78
C ARG A 172 -0.60 1.14 18.42
N CYS A 173 0.29 0.14 18.38
CA CYS A 173 0.61 -0.60 17.16
C CYS A 173 -0.65 -1.27 16.56
N CYS A 174 -1.57 -1.79 17.38
CA CYS A 174 -2.83 -2.35 16.88
C CYS A 174 -3.70 -1.34 16.11
N LEU A 175 -3.62 -0.04 16.39
CA LEU A 175 -4.31 0.98 15.57
C LEU A 175 -3.76 0.98 14.14
N TRP A 176 -2.44 0.86 13.99
CA TRP A 176 -1.77 0.79 12.69
C TRP A 176 -2.13 -0.48 11.94
N ILE A 177 -2.13 -1.61 12.65
CA ILE A 177 -2.44 -2.92 12.08
C ILE A 177 -3.88 -2.97 11.57
N GLN A 178 -4.83 -2.38 12.31
CA GLN A 178 -6.24 -2.37 11.91
C GLN A 178 -6.45 -1.72 10.54
N ASP A 179 -5.89 -0.53 10.32
CA ASP A 179 -5.99 0.18 9.04
C ASP A 179 -5.37 -0.66 7.90
N LEU A 180 -4.20 -1.26 8.14
CA LEU A 180 -3.55 -2.13 7.15
C LEU A 180 -4.33 -3.42 6.87
N CYS A 181 -5.03 -3.99 7.85
CA CYS A 181 -5.93 -5.13 7.65
C CYS A 181 -7.12 -4.75 6.76
N MET A 182 -7.67 -3.54 6.92
CA MET A 182 -8.72 -3.02 6.04
C MET A 182 -8.17 -2.86 4.60
N ASP A 183 -6.95 -2.35 4.45
CA ASP A 183 -6.30 -2.24 3.14
C ASP A 183 -6.05 -3.62 2.52
N LEU A 184 -5.63 -4.62 3.30
CA LEU A 184 -5.43 -5.99 2.82
C LEU A 184 -6.73 -6.57 2.24
N GLN A 185 -7.82 -6.47 2.98
CA GLN A 185 -9.16 -6.91 2.53
C GLN A 185 -9.59 -6.18 1.25
N ASN A 186 -9.32 -4.88 1.16
CA ASN A 186 -9.68 -4.07 -0.01
C ASN A 186 -8.85 -4.43 -1.24
N LEU A 187 -7.54 -4.66 -1.10
CA LEU A 187 -6.67 -5.09 -2.20
C LEU A 187 -7.04 -6.50 -2.67
N GLU A 188 -7.36 -7.42 -1.74
CA GLU A 188 -7.84 -8.77 -2.08
C GLU A 188 -9.12 -8.71 -2.89
N ARG A 189 -10.12 -7.95 -2.41
CA ARG A 189 -11.38 -7.75 -3.11
C ARG A 189 -11.17 -7.13 -4.50
N ALA A 190 -10.36 -6.07 -4.60
CA ALA A 190 -10.07 -5.42 -5.88
C ALA A 190 -9.41 -6.38 -6.89
N ARG A 191 -8.50 -7.25 -6.43
CA ARG A 191 -7.88 -8.30 -7.25
C ARG A 191 -8.90 -9.37 -7.66
N ASP A 192 -9.69 -9.88 -6.71
CA ASP A 192 -10.54 -11.06 -6.91
C ASP A 192 -11.80 -10.74 -7.73
N ASP A 193 -12.28 -9.50 -7.65
CA ASP A 193 -13.41 -9.00 -8.44
C ASP A 193 -13.01 -8.53 -9.85
N LEU A 194 -11.70 -8.39 -10.13
CA LEU A 194 -11.19 -7.96 -11.43
C LEU A 194 -11.63 -8.96 -12.52
N ARG A 195 -12.32 -8.46 -13.55
CA ARG A 195 -12.80 -9.28 -14.66
C ARG A 195 -12.03 -8.99 -15.93
N PHE A 196 -11.96 -9.98 -16.80
CA PHE A 196 -11.31 -9.83 -18.10
C PHE A 196 -12.19 -9.06 -19.09
N ARG A 197 -11.61 -8.26 -20.00
CA ARG A 197 -12.40 -7.68 -21.09
C ARG A 197 -12.80 -8.77 -22.08
N GLY A 198 -11.85 -9.63 -22.47
CA GLY A 198 -12.06 -10.69 -23.44
C GLY A 198 -12.12 -10.19 -24.89
N VAL A 199 -12.86 -10.89 -25.75
CA VAL A 199 -13.09 -10.57 -27.17
C VAL A 199 -14.42 -9.84 -27.36
N LYS A 200 -14.38 -8.51 -27.48
CA LYS A 200 -15.59 -7.67 -27.51
C LYS A 200 -15.81 -6.87 -28.80
N GLY A 201 -14.85 -6.89 -29.73
CA GLY A 201 -14.88 -6.06 -30.94
C GLY A 201 -14.73 -4.56 -30.63
N THR A 202 -14.92 -3.73 -31.65
CA THR A 202 -14.64 -2.28 -31.61
C THR A 202 -15.59 -1.48 -30.73
N THR A 203 -16.86 -1.88 -30.64
CA THR A 203 -17.91 -1.19 -29.87
C THR A 203 -18.59 -2.09 -28.85
N GLY A 204 -17.95 -3.21 -28.48
CA GLY A 204 -18.46 -4.11 -27.45
C GLY A 204 -19.46 -5.16 -27.92
N THR A 205 -19.90 -5.10 -29.18
CA THR A 205 -20.96 -5.95 -29.74
C THR A 205 -20.49 -7.27 -30.32
N GLN A 206 -19.17 -7.51 -30.37
CA GLN A 206 -18.58 -8.73 -30.96
C GLN A 206 -18.92 -8.97 -32.45
N ALA A 207 -19.42 -7.96 -33.17
CA ALA A 207 -19.90 -8.12 -34.55
C ALA A 207 -18.87 -8.71 -35.52
N SER A 208 -17.60 -8.33 -35.39
CA SER A 208 -16.50 -8.88 -36.19
C SER A 208 -16.32 -10.39 -35.98
N PHE A 209 -16.39 -10.85 -34.73
CA PHE A 209 -16.31 -12.28 -34.40
C PHE A 209 -17.57 -13.03 -34.83
N LEU A 210 -18.76 -12.42 -34.68
CA LEU A 210 -20.01 -13.01 -35.16
C LEU A 210 -19.98 -13.22 -36.68
N GLN A 211 -19.42 -12.27 -37.42
CA GLN A 211 -19.23 -12.41 -38.86
C GLN A 211 -18.20 -13.49 -39.20
N LEU A 212 -17.09 -13.59 -38.47
CA LEU A 212 -16.09 -14.66 -38.65
C LEU A 212 -16.68 -16.05 -38.44
N PHE A 213 -17.65 -16.18 -37.52
CA PHE A 213 -18.34 -17.44 -37.24
C PHE A 213 -19.70 -17.55 -37.95
N GLU A 214 -19.91 -16.82 -39.06
CA GLU A 214 -21.10 -16.94 -39.92
C GLU A 214 -22.44 -16.84 -39.16
N GLY A 215 -22.49 -16.00 -38.12
CA GLY A 215 -23.68 -15.80 -37.29
C GLY A 215 -23.84 -16.80 -36.13
N ASP A 216 -22.85 -17.67 -35.88
CA ASP A 216 -22.89 -18.60 -34.76
C ASP A 216 -22.54 -17.90 -33.43
N HIS A 217 -23.59 -17.50 -32.70
CA HIS A 217 -23.48 -16.87 -31.38
C HIS A 217 -22.76 -17.75 -30.36
N SER A 218 -22.93 -19.08 -30.42
CA SER A 218 -22.35 -19.99 -29.44
C SER A 218 -20.83 -20.03 -29.53
N LYS A 219 -20.28 -19.96 -30.74
CA LYS A 219 -18.82 -19.87 -30.97
C LYS A 219 -18.24 -18.55 -30.49
N VAL A 220 -18.98 -17.44 -30.64
CA VAL A 220 -18.52 -16.14 -30.14
C VAL A 220 -18.43 -16.13 -28.61
N GLU A 221 -19.45 -16.66 -27.92
CA GLU A 221 -19.43 -16.80 -26.46
C GLU A 221 -18.32 -17.73 -25.99
N GLU A 222 -18.13 -18.85 -26.69
CA GLU A 222 -17.07 -19.81 -26.36
C GLU A 222 -15.67 -19.24 -26.61
N LEU A 223 -15.47 -18.43 -27.66
CA LEU A 223 -14.21 -17.72 -27.90
C LEU A 223 -13.86 -16.81 -26.71
N ASP A 224 -14.84 -16.03 -26.21
CA ASP A 224 -14.66 -15.17 -25.05
C ASP A 224 -14.31 -15.96 -23.79
N ARG A 225 -14.99 -17.08 -23.57
CA ARG A 225 -14.72 -17.99 -22.44
C ARG A 225 -13.31 -18.58 -22.50
N LEU A 226 -12.90 -19.06 -23.68
CA LEU A 226 -11.59 -19.70 -23.88
C LEU A 226 -10.43 -18.73 -23.66
N VAL A 227 -10.47 -17.52 -24.24
CA VAL A 227 -9.40 -16.53 -24.04
C VAL A 227 -9.35 -16.03 -22.59
N THR A 228 -10.50 -15.91 -21.93
CA THR A 228 -10.60 -15.52 -20.52
C THR A 228 -9.95 -16.57 -19.60
N ALA A 229 -10.26 -17.85 -19.83
CA ALA A 229 -9.67 -18.95 -19.09
C ALA A 229 -8.15 -19.05 -19.33
N LYS A 230 -7.69 -18.90 -20.58
CA LYS A 230 -6.25 -18.89 -20.93
C LYS A 230 -5.49 -17.74 -20.27
N ALA A 231 -6.13 -16.58 -20.12
CA ALA A 231 -5.56 -15.44 -19.42
C ALA A 231 -5.54 -15.60 -17.88
N GLY A 232 -6.13 -16.67 -17.34
CA GLY A 232 -6.19 -16.93 -15.90
C GLY A 232 -7.24 -16.11 -15.15
N PHE A 233 -8.29 -15.67 -15.83
CA PHE A 233 -9.42 -14.96 -15.21
C PHE A 233 -10.62 -15.90 -15.02
N LYS A 234 -11.33 -15.76 -13.90
CA LYS A 234 -12.53 -16.55 -13.61
C LYS A 234 -13.75 -16.08 -14.41
N ARG A 235 -13.81 -14.80 -14.75
CA ARG A 235 -14.96 -14.14 -15.39
C ARG A 235 -14.50 -13.04 -16.35
N SER A 236 -15.24 -12.82 -17.42
CA SER A 236 -15.16 -11.65 -18.28
C SER A 236 -16.33 -10.70 -18.04
N TYR A 237 -16.21 -9.45 -18.50
CA TYR A 237 -17.35 -8.53 -18.57
C TYR A 237 -18.32 -8.97 -19.67
N MET A 238 -19.61 -9.00 -19.36
CA MET A 238 -20.67 -9.26 -20.36
C MET A 238 -20.97 -8.02 -21.20
N VAL A 239 -20.91 -6.84 -20.57
CA VAL A 239 -21.23 -5.56 -21.20
C VAL A 239 -19.99 -4.67 -21.16
N THR A 240 -19.54 -4.26 -22.34
CA THR A 240 -18.43 -3.31 -22.54
C THR A 240 -18.79 -2.38 -23.69
N GLY A 241 -18.21 -1.18 -23.71
CA GLY A 241 -18.04 -0.43 -24.96
C GLY A 241 -16.84 -0.99 -25.72
N GLN A 242 -15.96 -0.10 -26.20
CA GLN A 242 -14.67 -0.54 -26.74
C GLN A 242 -13.74 -1.09 -25.65
N THR A 243 -13.86 -0.64 -24.40
CA THR A 243 -12.95 -0.93 -23.29
C THR A 243 -13.64 -1.67 -22.16
N TYR A 244 -12.88 -2.20 -21.20
CA TYR A 244 -13.46 -2.38 -19.87
C TYR A 244 -13.81 -0.99 -19.29
N SER A 245 -14.82 -0.91 -18.42
CA SER A 245 -15.24 0.37 -17.85
C SER A 245 -14.11 1.01 -17.04
N ARG A 246 -13.75 2.27 -17.32
CA ARG A 246 -12.72 3.01 -16.56
C ARG A 246 -13.10 3.24 -15.09
N LYS A 247 -14.33 2.90 -14.68
CA LYS A 247 -14.69 2.76 -13.27
C LYS A 247 -13.82 1.74 -12.52
N VAL A 248 -13.34 0.70 -13.20
CA VAL A 248 -12.40 -0.27 -12.61
C VAL A 248 -11.11 0.40 -12.18
N ASP A 249 -10.61 1.36 -12.97
CA ASP A 249 -9.39 2.10 -12.63
C ASP A 249 -9.60 2.97 -11.37
N ILE A 250 -10.81 3.51 -11.17
CA ILE A 250 -11.19 4.18 -9.93
C ILE A 250 -11.13 3.21 -8.74
N GLU A 251 -11.74 2.03 -8.87
CA GLU A 251 -11.76 1.03 -7.79
C GLU A 251 -10.35 0.59 -7.40
N VAL A 252 -9.47 0.39 -8.40
CA VAL A 252 -8.09 -0.01 -8.19
C VAL A 252 -7.26 1.11 -7.53
N LEU A 253 -7.31 2.35 -8.01
CA LEU A 253 -6.52 3.43 -7.43
C LEU A 253 -7.10 3.95 -6.11
N SER A 254 -8.41 3.80 -5.86
CA SER A 254 -9.01 4.21 -4.58
C SER A 254 -8.52 3.36 -3.42
N VAL A 255 -8.38 2.04 -3.61
CA VAL A 255 -7.84 1.17 -2.55
C VAL A 255 -6.35 1.43 -2.30
N LEU A 256 -5.59 1.78 -3.34
CA LEU A 256 -4.18 2.18 -3.18
C LEU A 256 -4.05 3.55 -2.50
N ALA A 257 -4.93 4.50 -2.81
CA ALA A 257 -4.98 5.80 -2.14
C ALA A 257 -5.31 5.66 -0.64
N SER A 258 -6.26 4.78 -0.30
CA SER A 258 -6.56 4.41 1.10
C SER A 258 -5.32 3.88 1.82
N LEU A 259 -4.60 2.92 1.20
CA LEU A 259 -3.33 2.43 1.72
C LEU A 259 -2.31 3.56 1.92
N GLY A 260 -2.25 4.53 1.00
CA GLY A 260 -1.47 5.74 1.16
C GLY A 260 -1.82 6.51 2.45
N ALA A 261 -3.10 6.70 2.74
CA ALA A 261 -3.53 7.37 3.97
C ALA A 261 -3.10 6.60 5.23
N SER A 262 -3.29 5.28 5.25
CA SER A 262 -2.87 4.40 6.36
C SER A 262 -1.36 4.51 6.61
N VAL A 263 -0.54 4.33 5.57
CA VAL A 263 0.93 4.39 5.69
C VAL A 263 1.40 5.79 6.12
N HIS A 264 0.77 6.86 5.60
CA HIS A 264 1.12 8.23 5.99
C HIS A 264 0.88 8.47 7.48
N LYS A 265 -0.28 8.04 7.99
CA LYS A 265 -0.65 8.16 9.41
C LYS A 265 0.31 7.37 10.31
N ILE A 266 0.63 6.13 9.96
CA ILE A 266 1.56 5.27 10.71
C ILE A 266 2.94 5.91 10.78
N CYS A 267 3.51 6.30 9.64
CA CYS A 267 4.83 6.89 9.60
C CYS A 267 4.87 8.28 10.24
N THR A 268 3.76 9.03 10.25
CA THR A 268 3.66 10.28 11.00
C THR A 268 3.73 10.02 12.51
N ASP A 269 3.01 9.02 13.03
CA ASP A 269 3.11 8.63 14.44
C ASP A 269 4.55 8.24 14.81
N ILE A 270 5.22 7.43 13.98
CA ILE A 270 6.62 7.02 14.21
C ILE A 270 7.55 8.23 14.25
N ARG A 271 7.37 9.22 13.38
CA ARG A 271 8.16 10.46 13.38
C ARG A 271 7.94 11.28 14.66
N LEU A 272 6.71 11.35 15.16
CA LEU A 272 6.41 12.00 16.44
C LEU A 272 7.04 11.23 17.61
N LEU A 273 6.99 9.90 17.60
CA LEU A 273 7.62 9.06 18.63
C LEU A 273 9.14 9.17 18.63
N ALA A 274 9.76 9.36 17.46
CA ALA A 274 11.19 9.63 17.33
C ALA A 274 11.57 11.00 17.93
N ASN A 275 10.75 12.04 17.72
CA ASN A 275 10.94 13.33 18.41
C ASN A 275 10.91 13.15 19.94
N LEU A 276 9.93 12.38 20.42
CA LEU A 276 9.73 12.01 21.81
C LEU A 276 10.80 11.05 22.36
N LYS A 277 11.67 10.49 21.51
CA LYS A 277 12.71 9.49 21.83
C LYS A 277 12.16 8.21 22.45
N GLU A 278 10.91 7.89 22.15
CA GLU A 278 10.27 6.66 22.65
C GLU A 278 10.48 5.49 21.70
N ILE A 279 10.38 5.76 20.40
CA ILE A 279 10.55 4.77 19.34
C ILE A 279 11.35 5.42 18.21
N GLU A 280 12.36 4.72 17.72
CA GLU A 280 13.13 5.08 16.51
C GLU A 280 12.95 4.02 15.41
N GLU A 281 13.04 4.44 14.15
CA GLU A 281 13.17 3.52 13.03
C GLU A 281 14.56 2.84 13.03
N PRO A 282 14.73 1.68 12.37
CA PRO A 282 16.01 1.00 12.33
C PRO A 282 17.12 1.89 11.74
N PHE A 283 18.30 1.83 12.36
CA PHE A 283 19.47 2.61 11.97
C PHE A 283 20.61 1.67 11.57
N GLU A 284 21.06 1.75 10.32
CA GLU A 284 22.17 0.91 9.84
C GLU A 284 23.50 1.30 10.50
N LYS A 285 24.42 0.33 10.59
CA LYS A 285 25.71 0.49 11.28
C LYS A 285 26.51 1.69 10.77
N ASP A 286 26.51 1.88 9.45
CA ASP A 286 27.28 2.91 8.76
C ASP A 286 26.42 4.12 8.33
N GLN A 287 25.16 4.19 8.79
CA GLN A 287 24.24 5.26 8.42
C GLN A 287 24.67 6.60 9.02
N ILE A 288 24.75 7.64 8.19
CA ILE A 288 24.98 9.02 8.62
C ILE A 288 23.63 9.72 8.71
N GLY A 289 23.19 10.08 9.92
CA GLY A 289 21.88 10.72 10.12
C GLY A 289 21.86 12.22 9.74
N SER A 290 23.00 12.91 9.84
CA SER A 290 23.17 14.32 9.45
C SER A 290 24.62 14.58 9.05
N SER A 291 24.83 15.33 7.97
CA SER A 291 26.17 15.73 7.52
C SER A 291 26.92 16.64 8.50
N ALA A 292 26.19 17.31 9.41
CA ALA A 292 26.76 18.29 10.34
C ALA A 292 26.56 17.96 11.83
N MET A 293 25.68 17.01 12.17
CA MET A 293 25.32 16.70 13.56
C MET A 293 25.44 15.18 13.82
N PRO A 294 26.59 14.69 14.30
CA PRO A 294 26.85 13.25 14.40
C PRO A 294 25.93 12.50 15.37
N TYR A 295 25.33 13.20 16.33
CA TYR A 295 24.37 12.61 17.28
C TYR A 295 22.95 12.49 16.71
N LYS A 296 22.65 13.14 15.58
CA LYS A 296 21.27 13.30 15.09
C LYS A 296 20.85 12.11 14.25
N ARG A 297 19.85 11.37 14.72
CA ARG A 297 19.13 10.34 13.97
C ARG A 297 17.79 10.89 13.49
N ASN A 298 17.53 10.79 12.20
CA ASN A 298 16.30 11.27 11.58
C ASN A 298 15.45 10.08 11.13
N PRO A 299 14.11 10.15 11.28
CA PRO A 299 13.20 9.13 10.81
C PRO A 299 12.99 9.21 9.28
N MET A 300 14.07 9.13 8.52
CA MET A 300 14.08 9.41 7.08
C MET A 300 13.30 8.38 6.25
N ARG A 301 13.25 7.11 6.68
CA ARG A 301 12.47 6.06 6.01
C ARG A 301 10.99 6.36 6.18
N SER A 302 10.60 6.73 7.38
CA SER A 302 9.23 7.14 7.72
C SER A 302 8.84 8.42 6.96
N GLU A 303 9.74 9.39 6.80
CA GLU A 303 9.53 10.59 5.99
C GLU A 303 9.36 10.27 4.50
N ARG A 304 10.18 9.35 3.96
CA ARG A 304 10.04 8.85 2.59
C ARG A 304 8.70 8.16 2.37
N CYS A 305 8.27 7.30 3.29
CA CYS A 305 6.94 6.71 3.27
C CYS A 305 5.85 7.78 3.25
N CYS A 306 5.89 8.77 4.14
CA CYS A 306 4.92 9.87 4.14
C CYS A 306 4.91 10.65 2.81
N SER A 307 6.08 10.89 2.22
CA SER A 307 6.20 11.62 0.96
C SER A 307 5.55 10.88 -0.21
N LEU A 308 5.87 9.59 -0.36
CA LEU A 308 5.36 8.75 -1.43
C LEU A 308 3.88 8.38 -1.23
N ALA A 309 3.48 8.11 0.01
CA ALA A 309 2.09 7.88 0.36
C ALA A 309 1.19 9.07 -0.01
N ARG A 310 1.72 10.31 0.08
CA ARG A 310 1.01 11.52 -0.38
C ARG A 310 0.79 11.53 -1.90
N HIS A 311 1.79 11.11 -2.68
CA HIS A 311 1.63 10.94 -4.13
C HIS A 311 0.55 9.90 -4.43
N LEU A 312 0.59 8.76 -3.74
CA LEU A 312 -0.39 7.69 -3.91
C LEU A 312 -1.83 8.14 -3.63
N MET A 313 -2.04 8.95 -2.58
CA MET A 313 -3.33 9.57 -2.29
C MET A 313 -3.76 10.56 -3.40
N THR A 314 -2.83 11.30 -3.98
CA THR A 314 -3.11 12.33 -4.99
C THR A 314 -3.57 11.72 -6.31
N LEU A 315 -2.99 10.59 -6.71
CA LEU A 315 -3.26 9.92 -7.99
C LEU A 315 -4.72 9.45 -8.16
N VAL A 316 -5.52 9.33 -7.10
CA VAL A 316 -6.92 8.89 -7.22
C VAL A 316 -7.80 9.84 -8.05
N LEU A 317 -7.41 11.11 -8.18
CA LEU A 317 -8.17 12.07 -8.97
C LEU A 317 -8.05 11.83 -10.48
N ASP A 318 -6.98 11.17 -10.94
CA ASP A 318 -6.79 10.84 -12.35
C ASP A 318 -7.88 9.92 -12.92
N PRO A 319 -8.13 8.72 -12.35
CA PRO A 319 -9.18 7.84 -12.84
C PRO A 319 -10.58 8.39 -12.55
N LEU A 320 -10.77 9.17 -11.47
CA LEU A 320 -12.06 9.83 -11.19
C LEU A 320 -12.44 10.79 -12.32
N GLN A 321 -11.51 11.67 -12.71
CA GLN A 321 -11.72 12.59 -13.82
C GLN A 321 -11.84 11.85 -15.15
N THR A 322 -10.93 10.92 -15.43
CA THR A 322 -10.89 10.15 -16.68
C THR A 322 -12.20 9.41 -16.93
N ALA A 323 -12.71 8.66 -15.95
CA ALA A 323 -13.94 7.90 -16.15
C ALA A 323 -15.19 8.79 -16.29
N SER A 324 -15.19 9.97 -15.66
CA SER A 324 -16.33 10.89 -15.70
C SER A 324 -16.57 11.54 -17.07
N VAL A 325 -15.55 11.56 -17.93
CA VAL A 325 -15.59 12.19 -19.25
C VAL A 325 -15.41 11.22 -20.41
N GLN A 326 -15.47 9.91 -20.18
CA GLN A 326 -15.53 8.93 -21.27
C GLN A 326 -16.85 9.05 -22.04
N TRP A 327 -16.79 9.43 -23.31
CA TRP A 327 -17.99 9.60 -24.13
C TRP A 327 -18.38 8.28 -24.84
N PHE A 328 -19.65 7.90 -24.69
CA PHE A 328 -20.25 6.72 -25.33
C PHE A 328 -19.41 5.45 -25.14
N GLU A 329 -19.07 4.73 -26.21
CA GLU A 329 -18.35 3.45 -26.13
C GLU A 329 -16.85 3.58 -25.80
N ARG A 330 -16.22 4.75 -26.06
CA ARG A 330 -14.86 5.14 -25.63
C ARG A 330 -14.44 6.49 -26.25
N THR A 331 -13.67 7.27 -25.50
CA THR A 331 -12.74 8.30 -26.02
C THR A 331 -11.28 7.99 -25.64
N LEU A 332 -10.30 8.43 -26.45
CA LEU A 332 -8.88 8.02 -26.31
C LEU A 332 -8.08 8.90 -25.33
N ASP A 333 -8.70 9.92 -24.74
CA ASP A 333 -8.13 10.79 -23.70
C ASP A 333 -7.72 10.02 -22.43
N ASP A 334 -8.26 8.81 -22.24
CA ASP A 334 -7.85 7.88 -21.20
C ASP A 334 -6.42 7.35 -21.37
N SER A 335 -5.94 7.22 -22.61
CA SER A 335 -4.76 6.41 -22.92
C SER A 335 -3.48 6.97 -22.30
N ALA A 336 -3.25 8.28 -22.48
CA ALA A 336 -2.03 8.91 -21.98
C ALA A 336 -2.02 8.99 -20.45
N ASN A 337 -3.16 9.35 -19.84
CA ASN A 337 -3.29 9.44 -18.39
C ASN A 337 -3.03 8.07 -17.72
N ARG A 338 -3.68 7.00 -18.22
CA ARG A 338 -3.54 5.64 -17.67
C ARG A 338 -2.12 5.07 -17.78
N ARG A 339 -1.35 5.45 -18.80
CA ARG A 339 0.07 5.07 -18.94
C ARG A 339 0.94 5.62 -17.81
N VAL A 340 0.51 6.72 -17.19
CA VAL A 340 1.20 7.35 -16.05
C VAL A 340 0.61 6.84 -14.74
N CYS A 341 -0.66 7.14 -14.47
CA CYS A 341 -1.23 7.02 -13.13
C CYS A 341 -1.29 5.56 -12.63
N LEU A 342 -1.59 4.59 -13.51
CA LEU A 342 -1.68 3.18 -13.10
C LEU A 342 -0.31 2.64 -12.69
N ALA A 343 0.72 2.84 -13.53
CA ALA A 343 2.06 2.37 -13.23
C ALA A 343 2.64 3.07 -12.00
N GLU A 344 2.51 4.41 -11.92
CA GLU A 344 3.03 5.16 -10.78
C GLU A 344 2.35 4.78 -9.47
N ALA A 345 1.04 4.50 -9.47
CA ALA A 345 0.33 4.08 -8.26
C ALA A 345 0.87 2.75 -7.72
N PHE A 346 1.01 1.73 -8.56
CA PHE A 346 1.52 0.43 -8.11
C PHE A 346 3.00 0.48 -7.73
N LEU A 347 3.84 1.19 -8.50
CA LEU A 347 5.24 1.41 -8.14
C LEU A 347 5.36 2.13 -6.78
N THR A 348 4.55 3.17 -6.56
CA THR A 348 4.55 3.91 -5.29
C THR A 348 4.09 3.03 -4.13
N ALA A 349 3.02 2.25 -4.30
CA ALA A 349 2.54 1.29 -3.31
C ALA A 349 3.61 0.23 -2.99
N ASP A 350 4.32 -0.27 -4.01
CA ASP A 350 5.40 -1.24 -3.87
C ASP A 350 6.52 -0.71 -2.96
N ILE A 351 6.95 0.54 -3.20
CA ILE A 351 8.01 1.21 -2.46
C ILE A 351 7.63 1.42 -1.00
N ILE A 352 6.43 1.96 -0.75
CA ILE A 352 6.01 2.27 0.62
C ILE A 352 5.83 0.99 1.44
N LEU A 353 5.33 -0.10 0.85
CA LEU A 353 5.21 -1.38 1.56
C LEU A 353 6.59 -1.98 1.84
N SER A 354 7.52 -1.95 0.88
CA SER A 354 8.88 -2.42 1.10
C SER A 354 9.60 -1.60 2.19
N THR A 355 9.48 -0.28 2.14
CA THR A 355 10.09 0.62 3.13
C THR A 355 9.45 0.46 4.51
N LEU A 356 8.13 0.31 4.58
CA LEU A 356 7.41 0.09 5.83
C LEU A 356 7.69 -1.29 6.43
N GLN A 357 7.89 -2.33 5.62
CA GLN A 357 8.32 -3.64 6.11
C GLN A 357 9.70 -3.51 6.79
N ASN A 358 10.65 -2.84 6.13
CA ASN A 358 11.98 -2.61 6.70
C ASN A 358 11.91 -1.82 8.03
N ILE A 359 11.07 -0.77 8.11
CA ILE A 359 10.85 -0.03 9.36
C ILE A 359 10.31 -0.97 10.45
N SER A 360 9.26 -1.72 10.13
CA SER A 360 8.56 -2.61 11.07
C SER A 360 9.43 -3.77 11.57
N GLU A 361 10.41 -4.21 10.77
CA GLU A 361 11.36 -5.27 11.13
C GLU A 361 12.42 -4.83 12.14
N GLY A 362 12.60 -3.53 12.37
CA GLY A 362 13.69 -3.01 13.20
C GLY A 362 13.33 -1.79 14.04
N LEU A 363 12.06 -1.60 14.38
CA LEU A 363 11.65 -0.58 15.35
C LEU A 363 12.42 -0.76 16.67
N VAL A 364 12.99 0.33 17.18
CA VAL A 364 13.72 0.33 18.46
C VAL A 364 12.90 1.09 19.48
N VAL A 365 12.62 0.46 20.62
CA VAL A 365 11.84 1.05 21.72
C VAL A 365 12.75 1.42 22.88
N TYR A 366 12.48 2.55 23.54
CA TYR A 366 13.24 3.05 24.69
C TYR A 366 12.38 3.09 25.97
N PRO A 367 12.18 1.96 26.67
CA PRO A 367 11.29 1.89 27.83
C PRO A 367 11.62 2.89 28.94
N LYS A 368 12.90 3.24 29.15
CA LYS A 368 13.30 4.21 30.18
C LYS A 368 12.91 5.66 29.84
N VAL A 369 12.86 6.01 28.55
CA VAL A 369 12.36 7.32 28.12
C VAL A 369 10.85 7.39 28.28
N ILE A 370 10.16 6.31 27.89
CA ILE A 370 8.71 6.16 28.05
C ILE A 370 8.32 6.28 29.53
N ASP A 371 8.97 5.51 30.41
CA ASP A 371 8.76 5.55 31.86
C ASP A 371 9.01 6.93 32.45
N ARG A 372 10.09 7.62 32.03
CA ARG A 372 10.35 9.01 32.47
C ARG A 372 9.19 9.92 32.10
N ARG A 373 8.67 9.83 30.87
CA ARG A 373 7.55 10.68 30.42
C ARG A 373 6.27 10.36 31.18
N ILE A 374 5.97 9.09 31.42
CA ILE A 374 4.84 8.68 32.25
C ILE A 374 4.96 9.30 33.65
N ARG A 375 6.13 9.23 34.29
CA ARG A 375 6.33 9.83 35.63
C ARG A 375 6.08 11.34 35.70
N GLN A 376 6.22 12.06 34.59
CA GLN A 376 5.92 13.50 34.52
C GLN A 376 4.43 13.81 34.40
N GLU A 377 3.63 12.92 33.81
CA GLU A 377 2.22 13.19 33.49
C GLU A 377 1.22 12.39 34.34
N LEU A 378 1.60 11.16 34.73
CA LEU A 378 0.78 10.26 35.55
C LEU A 378 0.32 10.86 36.87
N PRO A 379 1.12 11.69 37.58
CA PRO A 379 0.65 12.38 38.78
C PRO A 379 -0.66 13.16 38.58
N PHE A 380 -0.83 13.84 37.43
CA PHE A 380 -2.06 14.56 37.12
C PHE A 380 -3.23 13.63 36.77
N MET A 381 -2.95 12.52 36.08
CA MET A 381 -3.95 11.51 35.71
C MET A 381 -4.41 10.65 36.91
N ALA A 382 -3.57 10.51 37.93
CA ALA A 382 -3.84 9.73 39.13
C ALA A 382 -4.69 10.46 40.18
N THR A 383 -5.07 11.71 39.93
CA THR A 383 -5.82 12.54 40.89
C THR A 383 -7.11 11.86 41.35
N GLU A 384 -7.89 11.25 40.46
CA GLU A 384 -9.11 10.52 40.85
C GLU A 384 -8.79 9.28 41.70
N ASN A 385 -7.72 8.54 41.40
CA ASN A 385 -7.29 7.38 42.20
C ASN A 385 -6.89 7.81 43.63
N ILE A 386 -6.21 8.95 43.76
CA ILE A 386 -5.84 9.54 45.05
C ILE A 386 -7.11 9.97 45.83
N ILE A 387 -8.09 10.59 45.16
CA ILE A 387 -9.38 10.96 45.78
C ILE A 387 -10.10 9.71 46.29
N MET A 388 -10.22 8.67 45.47
CA MET A 388 -10.87 7.42 45.85
C MET A 388 -10.18 6.75 47.05
N ALA A 389 -8.84 6.76 47.09
CA ALA A 389 -8.08 6.23 48.21
C ALA A 389 -8.33 7.02 49.50
N MET A 390 -8.35 8.35 49.43
CA MET A 390 -8.66 9.21 50.59
C MET A 390 -10.08 8.99 51.10
N VAL A 391 -11.08 8.88 50.21
CA VAL A 391 -12.46 8.60 50.60
C VAL A 391 -12.57 7.23 51.26
N LYS A 392 -11.87 6.21 50.73
CA LYS A 392 -11.82 4.87 51.33
C LYS A 392 -11.16 4.88 52.72
N ALA A 393 -10.20 5.78 52.95
CA ALA A 393 -9.57 6.00 54.25
C ALA A 393 -10.41 6.86 55.22
N GLY A 394 -11.65 7.22 54.85
CA GLY A 394 -12.59 7.99 55.69
C GLY A 394 -12.59 9.50 55.45
N GLY A 395 -11.87 9.99 54.43
CA GLY A 395 -11.83 11.40 54.06
C GLY A 395 -13.08 11.90 53.33
N ASN A 396 -13.29 13.21 53.33
CA ASN A 396 -14.35 13.86 52.54
C ASN A 396 -13.90 14.06 51.09
N ARG A 397 -14.72 13.62 50.13
CA ARG A 397 -14.42 13.71 48.70
C ARG A 397 -14.19 15.15 48.23
N GLN A 398 -15.02 16.09 48.67
CA GLN A 398 -15.01 17.47 48.20
C GLN A 398 -13.79 18.23 48.74
N ASP A 399 -13.46 18.02 50.01
CA ASP A 399 -12.26 18.60 50.63
C ASP A 399 -10.99 18.07 49.96
N CYS A 400 -10.96 16.76 49.68
CA CYS A 400 -9.83 16.12 49.01
C CYS A 400 -9.63 16.66 47.59
N HIS A 401 -10.72 16.77 46.83
CA HIS A 401 -10.71 17.31 45.48
C HIS A 401 -10.16 18.75 45.45
N GLU A 402 -10.62 19.63 46.34
CA GLU A 402 -10.17 21.03 46.36
C GLU A 402 -8.68 21.15 46.73
N LYS A 403 -8.21 20.36 47.70
CA LYS A 403 -6.78 20.31 48.03
C LYS A 403 -5.94 19.81 46.87
N ILE A 404 -6.34 18.72 46.21
CA ILE A 404 -5.65 18.20 45.02
C ILE A 404 -5.63 19.25 43.92
N ARG A 405 -6.75 19.94 43.67
CA ARG A 405 -6.83 20.99 42.64
C ARG A 405 -5.79 22.08 42.85
N VAL A 406 -5.67 22.59 44.09
CA VAL A 406 -4.68 23.63 44.43
C VAL A 406 -3.25 23.11 44.24
N LEU A 407 -2.93 21.91 44.74
CA LEU A 407 -1.60 21.32 44.59
C LEU A 407 -1.25 21.02 43.13
N SER A 408 -2.21 20.55 42.33
CA SER A 408 -2.03 20.30 40.90
C SER A 408 -1.78 21.61 40.13
N GLN A 409 -2.48 22.70 40.46
CA GLN A 409 -2.24 24.01 39.85
C GLN A 409 -0.84 24.55 40.17
N GLN A 410 -0.37 24.36 41.41
CA GLN A 410 0.99 24.74 41.81
C GLN A 410 2.03 23.92 41.03
N ALA A 411 1.90 22.60 40.97
CA ALA A 411 2.82 21.74 40.21
C ALA A 411 2.80 22.06 38.71
N ALA A 412 1.62 22.32 38.14
CA ALA A 412 1.49 22.73 36.74
C ALA A 412 2.15 24.10 36.48
N ALA A 413 2.11 25.02 37.45
CA ALA A 413 2.82 26.30 37.35
C ALA A 413 4.35 26.10 37.35
N VAL A 414 4.89 25.23 38.21
CA VAL A 414 6.32 24.88 38.20
C VAL A 414 6.73 24.33 36.83
N VAL A 415 5.97 23.38 36.28
CA VAL A 415 6.27 22.80 34.95
C VAL A 415 6.23 23.86 33.85
N LYS A 416 5.18 24.69 33.81
CA LYS A 416 4.95 25.62 32.68
C LYS A 416 5.68 26.95 32.78
N GLN A 417 5.85 27.50 33.99
CA GLN A 417 6.45 28.82 34.23
C GLN A 417 7.94 28.72 34.60
N GLU A 418 8.35 27.64 35.25
CA GLU A 418 9.72 27.48 35.75
C GLU A 418 10.53 26.45 34.96
N GLY A 419 9.86 25.62 34.14
CA GLY A 419 10.51 24.53 33.39
C GLY A 419 11.01 23.39 34.28
N GLY A 420 10.44 23.25 35.48
CA GLY A 420 10.79 22.19 36.43
C GLY A 420 10.10 20.85 36.13
N ASP A 421 10.55 19.80 36.80
CA ASP A 421 9.85 18.51 36.82
C ASP A 421 8.52 18.62 37.59
N ASN A 422 7.57 17.74 37.29
CA ASN A 422 6.30 17.67 38.00
C ASN A 422 6.50 17.22 39.46
N ASP A 423 6.28 18.13 40.40
CA ASP A 423 6.44 17.92 41.85
C ASP A 423 5.13 17.60 42.59
N PHE A 424 4.02 17.33 41.88
CA PHE A 424 2.71 17.11 42.49
C PHE A 424 2.72 16.04 43.60
N ILE A 425 3.39 14.90 43.37
CA ILE A 425 3.46 13.82 44.37
C ILE A 425 4.30 14.20 45.58
N ALA A 426 5.37 14.98 45.38
CA ALA A 426 6.16 15.50 46.51
C ALA A 426 5.30 16.44 47.37
N ARG A 427 4.47 17.28 46.75
CA ARG A 427 3.50 18.13 47.46
C ARG A 427 2.45 17.34 48.20
N VAL A 428 1.89 16.29 47.58
CA VAL A 428 0.93 15.38 48.23
C VAL A 428 1.56 14.70 49.45
N ARG A 429 2.80 14.20 49.35
CA ARG A 429 3.53 13.60 50.50
C ARG A 429 3.84 14.58 51.62
N ALA A 430 3.98 15.87 51.30
CA ALA A 430 4.31 16.91 52.27
C ALA A 430 3.07 17.49 52.98
N ASP A 431 1.87 17.41 52.40
CA ASP A 431 0.63 17.89 53.01
C ASP A 431 0.06 16.82 53.98
N PRO A 432 0.00 17.08 55.30
CA PRO A 432 -0.47 16.13 56.30
C PRO A 432 -1.88 15.60 56.06
N TYR A 433 -2.71 16.30 55.28
CA TYR A 433 -4.05 15.85 54.91
C TYR A 433 -4.03 14.48 54.21
N PHE A 434 -2.99 14.19 53.43
CA PHE A 434 -2.88 12.93 52.69
C PHE A 434 -2.16 11.82 53.46
N SER A 435 -1.83 12.04 54.75
CA SER A 435 -1.17 11.03 55.59
C SER A 435 -1.82 9.64 55.57
N PRO A 436 -3.17 9.47 55.48
CA PRO A 436 -3.79 8.14 55.44
C PRO A 436 -3.46 7.30 54.21
N ILE A 437 -2.93 7.90 53.13
CA ILE A 437 -2.62 7.20 51.88
C ILE A 437 -1.13 7.20 51.52
N HIS A 438 -0.25 7.77 52.35
CA HIS A 438 1.17 7.93 52.03
C HIS A 438 1.86 6.59 51.68
N GLU A 439 1.51 5.51 52.38
CA GLU A 439 2.03 4.16 52.13
C GLU A 439 1.52 3.55 50.82
N HIS A 440 0.42 4.07 50.27
CA HIS A 440 -0.21 3.58 49.05
C HIS A 440 0.13 4.43 47.82
N LEU A 441 0.81 5.57 47.97
CA LEU A 441 1.06 6.47 46.83
C LEU A 441 1.82 5.79 45.69
N ASP A 442 2.79 4.93 45.99
CA ASP A 442 3.56 4.26 44.93
C ASP A 442 2.72 3.23 44.15
N SER A 443 1.78 2.54 44.82
CA SER A 443 0.86 1.61 44.14
C SER A 443 -0.25 2.34 43.38
N LEU A 444 -0.71 3.48 43.89
CA LEU A 444 -1.69 4.35 43.22
C LEU A 444 -1.13 5.02 41.95
N LEU A 445 0.20 5.03 41.81
CA LEU A 445 0.94 5.58 40.68
C LEU A 445 1.56 4.49 39.79
N ASP A 446 1.24 3.21 39.99
CA ASP A 446 1.73 2.14 39.13
C ASP A 446 1.16 2.31 37.71
N PRO A 447 1.99 2.59 36.68
CA PRO A 447 1.54 2.78 35.31
C PRO A 447 0.73 1.59 34.76
N SER A 448 1.03 0.36 35.22
CA SER A 448 0.35 -0.84 34.73
C SER A 448 -1.16 -0.78 34.99
N SER A 449 -1.57 -0.17 36.11
CA SER A 449 -2.97 -0.02 36.52
C SER A 449 -3.77 1.01 35.71
N PHE A 450 -3.10 1.88 34.94
CA PHE A 450 -3.73 2.93 34.12
C PHE A 450 -3.92 2.54 32.66
N THR A 451 -3.48 1.34 32.25
CA THR A 451 -3.59 0.87 30.85
C THR A 451 -4.94 0.23 30.51
N GLY A 452 -5.84 0.12 31.49
CA GLY A 452 -7.18 -0.42 31.32
C GLY A 452 -7.16 -1.85 30.77
N ARG A 453 -7.76 -2.05 29.58
CA ARG A 453 -7.83 -3.36 28.91
C ARG A 453 -6.83 -3.52 27.75
N ALA A 454 -5.80 -2.66 27.68
CA ALA A 454 -4.94 -2.57 26.52
C ALA A 454 -4.28 -3.92 26.14
N PRO A 455 -3.65 -4.68 27.06
CA PRO A 455 -3.04 -5.97 26.70
C PRO A 455 -4.05 -7.01 26.23
N GLN A 456 -5.22 -7.10 26.88
CA GLN A 456 -6.26 -8.06 26.48
C GLN A 456 -6.88 -7.70 25.13
N GLN A 457 -6.98 -6.40 24.81
CA GLN A 457 -7.41 -5.94 23.49
C GLN A 457 -6.41 -6.31 22.40
N VAL A 458 -5.10 -6.18 22.66
CA VAL A 458 -4.04 -6.62 21.74
C VAL A 458 -4.19 -8.12 21.47
N ALA A 459 -4.20 -8.95 22.51
CA ALA A 459 -4.27 -10.41 22.36
C ALA A 459 -5.54 -10.85 21.60
N LYS A 460 -6.70 -10.25 21.92
CA LYS A 460 -7.95 -10.59 21.25
C LYS A 460 -7.94 -10.20 19.77
N PHE A 461 -7.54 -8.95 19.45
CA PHE A 461 -7.50 -8.45 18.08
C PHE A 461 -6.53 -9.25 17.20
N LEU A 462 -5.32 -9.52 17.71
CA LEU A 462 -4.34 -10.32 16.97
C LEU A 462 -4.90 -11.72 16.67
N LYS A 463 -5.51 -12.37 17.65
CA LYS A 463 -6.07 -13.73 17.51
C LYS A 463 -7.28 -13.79 16.56
N GLU A 464 -8.22 -12.86 16.68
CA GLU A 464 -9.52 -12.96 16.01
C GLU A 464 -9.54 -12.32 14.62
N GLU A 465 -8.73 -11.29 14.37
CA GLU A 465 -8.79 -10.53 13.10
C GLU A 465 -7.48 -10.64 12.31
N VAL A 466 -6.33 -10.46 12.96
CA VAL A 466 -5.04 -10.34 12.26
C VAL A 466 -4.51 -11.69 11.81
N ARG A 467 -4.32 -12.64 12.73
CA ARG A 467 -3.74 -13.96 12.41
C ARG A 467 -4.57 -14.70 11.34
N PRO A 468 -5.92 -14.70 11.39
CA PRO A 468 -6.73 -15.28 10.30
C PRO A 468 -6.51 -14.63 8.94
N ALA A 469 -6.41 -13.30 8.88
CA ALA A 469 -6.15 -12.56 7.64
C ALA A 469 -4.78 -12.88 7.00
N LEU A 470 -3.82 -13.35 7.81
CA LEU A 470 -2.48 -13.71 7.34
C LEU A 470 -2.33 -15.16 6.86
N ILE A 471 -3.30 -16.04 7.16
CA ILE A 471 -3.24 -17.46 6.79
C ILE A 471 -2.93 -17.68 5.30
N PRO A 472 -3.58 -16.99 4.34
CA PRO A 472 -3.32 -17.20 2.91
C PRO A 472 -1.89 -16.90 2.47
N TYR A 473 -1.15 -16.11 3.26
CA TYR A 473 0.18 -15.61 2.94
C TYR A 473 1.30 -16.28 3.76
N GLN A 474 0.99 -17.28 4.58
CA GLN A 474 1.94 -17.88 5.53
C GLN A 474 3.22 -18.41 4.86
N SER A 475 3.10 -18.99 3.65
CA SER A 475 4.24 -19.47 2.85
C SER A 475 5.11 -18.34 2.28
N MET A 476 4.64 -17.09 2.33
CA MET A 476 5.30 -15.89 1.80
C MET A 476 5.77 -14.93 2.90
N MET A 477 5.76 -15.38 4.16
CA MET A 477 6.19 -14.59 5.32
C MET A 477 7.71 -14.52 5.48
N GLY A 478 8.44 -15.40 4.81
CA GLY A 478 9.90 -15.38 4.76
C GLY A 478 10.45 -14.15 4.02
N GLY A 479 11.72 -13.87 4.27
CA GLY A 479 12.42 -12.73 3.67
C GLY A 479 12.42 -11.50 4.57
N LYS A 480 13.62 -10.93 4.75
CA LYS A 480 13.81 -9.56 5.26
C LYS A 480 13.92 -8.61 4.08
N ILE A 481 13.53 -7.35 4.27
CA ILE A 481 13.81 -6.32 3.28
C ILE A 481 15.04 -5.53 3.68
N GLU A 482 16.04 -5.58 2.80
CA GLU A 482 17.17 -4.65 2.81
C GLU A 482 16.84 -3.48 1.88
N LEU A 483 17.03 -2.26 2.39
CA LEU A 483 16.95 -1.05 1.59
C LEU A 483 18.38 -0.69 1.15
N THR A 484 18.57 -0.45 -0.14
CA THR A 484 19.88 -0.07 -0.68
C THR A 484 20.16 1.43 -0.59
N LEU A 485 19.17 2.23 -0.16
CA LEU A 485 19.13 3.70 -0.28
C LEU A 485 18.23 4.38 0.77
#